data_AF-A0A662PZX9-F1
#
_entry.id   AF-A0A662PZX9-F1
#
_cell.length_a   1.000
_cell.length_b   1.000
_cell.length_c   1.000
_cell.angle_alpha   90.00
_cell.angle_beta   90.00
_cell.angle_gamma   90.00
#
_symmetry.space_group_name_H-M   'P 1'
#
loop_
_entity.id
_entity.type
_entity.pdbx_description
1 polymer ?
#
loop_
_entity_poly.entity_id
_entity_poly.type
_entity_poly.pdbx_seq_one_letter_code
_entity_poly.pdbx_strand_id
1 'polypeptide(L)'
;MSRLTVRGIYSTALVKLLQDEGFTIVNPTRSQAERFGITLRGEADAELIDSSADRSCVEVRGLREVVESVLAVLQKSFNDLIILRSELSEDLMRARVGFPNEAKLRLDELRSTVAYTVPYHHYCRAGGEGLSSMVSIAEDLVEKGVVPAEEMSRSFREQVCKISPRMGSLVKIIHVKPNGRRLVLGPGKTVWRGEGKARIMRRIAGFGVYDGLGVKKSPGDYAVTEVSKLQPWIKTSYYSISGELKGRYYNISTPISLYPDHIHYFDLEVDIVVKPNSEPEVIDADALEKAVQENRISEDLKKKALRIAEEVVSKQP
;
A
#
# COMPACT_ATOMS: atom_id res chain seq x y z
N MET A 1 22.54 -6.08 22.18
CA MET A 1 21.28 -6.24 21.42
C MET A 1 20.53 -4.94 21.50
N SER A 2 20.12 -4.39 20.36
CA SER A 2 19.37 -3.14 20.32
C SER A 2 17.95 -3.34 20.83
N ARG A 3 17.44 -2.37 21.57
CA ARG A 3 16.13 -2.37 22.20
C ARG A 3 15.12 -1.61 21.37
N LEU A 4 13.98 -2.21 21.07
CA LEU A 4 12.94 -1.63 20.23
C LEU A 4 11.62 -1.52 20.98
N THR A 5 10.93 -0.39 20.81
CA THR A 5 9.50 -0.30 21.11
C THR A 5 8.71 -0.39 19.80
N VAL A 6 7.75 -1.32 19.73
CA VAL A 6 6.93 -1.51 18.52
C VAL A 6 5.46 -1.30 18.86
N ARG A 7 4.77 -0.47 18.08
CA ARG A 7 3.36 -0.11 18.23
C ARG A 7 2.63 -0.11 16.89
N GLY A 8 1.31 -0.11 16.97
CA GLY A 8 0.45 0.03 15.81
C GLY A 8 -0.08 -1.28 15.25
N ILE A 9 -0.77 -1.18 14.13
CA ILE A 9 -1.52 -2.29 13.51
C ILE A 9 -0.61 -3.42 13.01
N TYR A 10 0.65 -3.12 12.70
CA TYR A 10 1.65 -4.08 12.23
C TYR A 10 2.46 -4.73 13.37
N SER A 11 2.24 -4.28 14.61
CA SER A 11 3.19 -4.50 15.71
C SER A 11 3.41 -5.96 16.10
N THR A 12 2.40 -6.81 16.02
CA THR A 12 2.55 -8.24 16.37
C THR A 12 3.45 -8.96 15.35
N ALA A 13 3.22 -8.73 14.05
CA ALA A 13 4.03 -9.32 12.99
C ALA A 13 5.48 -8.81 13.03
N LEU A 14 5.65 -7.50 13.22
CA LEU A 14 6.97 -6.87 13.30
C LEU A 14 7.75 -7.32 14.55
N VAL A 15 7.10 -7.48 15.71
CA VAL A 15 7.73 -8.03 16.91
C VAL A 15 8.23 -9.45 16.65
N LYS A 16 7.40 -10.31 16.05
CA LYS A 16 7.82 -11.68 15.70
C LYS A 16 9.08 -11.67 14.83
N LEU A 17 9.05 -10.91 13.74
CA LEU A 17 10.18 -10.82 12.81
C LEU A 17 11.45 -10.28 13.48
N LEU A 18 11.35 -9.19 14.23
CA LEU A 18 12.51 -8.54 14.83
C LEU A 18 13.11 -9.36 15.98
N GLN A 19 12.30 -10.10 16.75
CA GLN A 19 12.84 -11.03 17.75
C GLN A 19 13.61 -12.19 17.12
N ASP A 20 13.13 -12.74 16.01
CA ASP A 20 13.83 -13.82 15.29
C ASP A 20 15.21 -13.39 14.78
N GLU A 21 15.37 -12.09 14.49
CA GLU A 21 16.64 -11.48 14.06
C GLU A 21 17.44 -10.89 15.24
N GLY A 22 17.07 -11.21 16.49
CA GLY A 22 17.89 -10.93 17.68
C GLY A 22 17.68 -9.55 18.35
N PHE A 23 16.64 -8.80 17.98
CA PHE A 23 16.31 -7.55 18.67
C PHE A 23 15.59 -7.81 19.99
N THR A 24 15.87 -6.97 20.99
CA THR A 24 15.15 -6.99 22.27
C THR A 24 13.93 -6.08 22.21
N ILE A 25 12.73 -6.62 22.42
CA ILE A 25 11.53 -5.79 22.50
C ILE A 25 11.35 -5.30 23.93
N VAL A 26 11.17 -3.98 24.08
CA VAL A 26 10.89 -3.31 25.36
C VAL A 26 9.55 -2.61 25.32
N ASN A 27 9.02 -2.31 26.50
CA ASN A 27 7.75 -1.63 26.69
C ASN A 27 6.62 -2.33 25.92
N PRO A 28 6.30 -3.61 26.14
CA PRO A 28 5.24 -4.27 25.39
C PRO A 28 3.86 -3.68 25.71
N THR A 29 2.97 -3.72 24.74
CA THR A 29 1.51 -3.63 24.95
C THR A 29 1.01 -4.90 25.65
N ARG A 30 -0.22 -4.87 26.17
CA ARG A 30 -0.83 -6.03 26.81
C ARG A 30 -0.85 -7.27 25.89
N SER A 31 -1.30 -7.10 24.65
CA SER A 31 -1.37 -8.19 23.68
C SER A 31 0.02 -8.73 23.31
N GLN A 32 1.05 -7.88 23.24
CA GLN A 32 2.42 -8.33 23.02
C GLN A 32 2.97 -9.11 24.22
N ALA A 33 2.68 -8.68 25.45
CA ALA A 33 3.08 -9.40 26.65
C ALA A 33 2.42 -10.79 26.72
N GLU A 34 1.11 -10.87 26.41
CA GLU A 34 0.35 -12.13 26.40
C GLU A 34 0.84 -13.10 25.29
N ARG A 35 1.15 -12.59 24.10
CA ARG A 35 1.55 -13.42 22.94
C ARG A 35 3.00 -13.88 22.97
N PHE A 36 3.91 -13.04 23.50
CA PHE A 36 5.36 -13.28 23.41
C PHE A 36 6.03 -13.46 24.78
N GLY A 37 5.30 -13.33 25.89
CA GLY A 37 5.88 -13.40 27.24
C GLY A 37 6.83 -12.24 27.57
N ILE A 38 6.77 -11.14 26.82
CA ILE A 38 7.67 -9.98 27.01
C ILE A 38 7.16 -9.17 28.20
N THR A 39 8.04 -8.87 29.16
CA THR A 39 7.72 -8.03 30.34
C THR A 39 8.68 -6.85 30.53
N LEU A 40 9.77 -6.82 29.76
CA LEU A 40 10.84 -5.84 29.91
C LEU A 40 10.36 -4.40 29.66
N ARG A 41 10.73 -3.48 30.55
CA ARG A 41 10.48 -2.04 30.47
C ARG A 41 11.80 -1.28 30.48
N GLY A 42 11.87 -0.15 29.79
CA GLY A 42 13.08 0.69 29.76
C GLY A 42 13.14 1.59 28.54
N GLU A 43 14.27 2.27 28.37
CA GLU A 43 14.55 3.08 27.18
C GLU A 43 14.77 2.20 25.94
N ALA A 44 14.26 2.67 24.81
CA ALA A 44 14.40 2.02 23.51
C ALA A 44 15.38 2.80 22.64
N ASP A 45 16.22 2.08 21.89
CA ASP A 45 17.17 2.67 20.95
C ASP A 45 16.48 3.13 19.66
N ALA A 46 15.37 2.47 19.32
CA ALA A 46 14.47 2.91 18.26
C ALA A 46 13.01 2.52 18.53
N GLU A 47 12.09 3.24 17.90
CA GLU A 47 10.66 3.03 17.96
C GLU A 47 10.10 2.79 16.55
N LEU A 48 9.18 1.84 16.45
CA LEU A 48 8.37 1.58 15.26
C LEU A 48 6.91 1.88 15.59
N ILE A 49 6.31 2.85 14.90
CA ILE A 49 4.94 3.30 15.14
C ILE A 49 4.18 3.47 13.83
N ASP A 50 2.86 3.33 13.84
CA ASP A 50 2.04 3.64 12.65
C ASP A 50 2.24 5.10 12.24
N SER A 51 2.30 5.34 10.93
CA SER A 51 2.29 6.71 10.42
C SER A 51 0.91 7.33 10.62
N SER A 52 0.86 8.50 11.26
CA SER A 52 -0.39 9.25 11.46
C SER A 52 -1.02 9.75 10.15
N ALA A 53 -0.22 9.86 9.08
CA ALA A 53 -0.66 10.36 7.78
C ALA A 53 -1.13 9.27 6.81
N ASP A 54 -0.65 8.03 6.98
CA ASP A 54 -0.93 6.91 6.08
C ASP A 54 -0.84 5.56 6.82
N ARG A 55 -1.97 4.86 6.96
CA ARG A 55 -2.03 3.55 7.63
C ARG A 55 -1.32 2.43 6.86
N SER A 56 -0.92 2.67 5.62
CA SER A 56 -0.05 1.76 4.87
C SER A 56 1.44 1.98 5.18
N CYS A 57 1.78 2.88 6.09
CA CYS A 57 3.16 3.22 6.43
C CYS A 57 3.44 3.09 7.93
N VAL A 58 4.66 2.67 8.27
CA VAL A 58 5.24 2.71 9.61
C VAL A 58 6.37 3.73 9.64
N GLU A 59 6.47 4.48 10.71
CA GLU A 59 7.63 5.33 10.99
C GLU A 59 8.57 4.61 11.97
N VAL A 60 9.83 4.46 11.56
CA VAL A 60 10.93 3.97 12.37
C VAL A 60 11.78 5.17 12.76
N ARG A 61 12.05 5.38 14.05
CA ARG A 61 12.84 6.53 14.53
C ARG A 61 13.72 6.14 15.70
N GLY A 62 14.94 6.65 15.75
CA GLY A 62 15.88 6.33 16.83
C GLY A 62 17.32 6.55 16.42
N LEU A 63 18.23 5.82 17.08
CA LEU A 63 19.65 5.80 16.74
C LEU A 63 19.84 5.30 15.30
N ARG A 64 20.63 6.03 14.51
CA ARG A 64 20.89 5.77 13.08
C ARG A 64 21.25 4.31 12.81
N GLU A 65 22.21 3.77 13.56
CA GLU A 65 22.68 2.39 13.42
C GLU A 65 21.57 1.36 13.65
N VAL A 66 20.70 1.62 14.63
CA VAL A 66 19.58 0.72 14.96
C VAL A 66 18.48 0.82 13.92
N VAL A 67 18.17 2.03 13.44
CA VAL A 67 17.19 2.23 12.36
C VAL A 67 17.65 1.51 11.09
N GLU A 68 18.91 1.68 10.66
CA GLU A 68 19.42 0.97 9.47
C GLU A 68 19.44 -0.55 9.67
N SER A 69 19.76 -1.05 10.86
CA SER A 69 19.68 -2.49 11.17
C SER A 69 18.25 -3.03 11.05
N VAL A 70 17.26 -2.27 11.53
CA VAL A 70 15.83 -2.62 11.34
C VAL A 70 15.46 -2.61 9.86
N LEU A 71 15.87 -1.58 9.10
CA LEU A 71 15.58 -1.49 7.67
C LEU A 71 16.20 -2.66 6.89
N ALA A 72 17.41 -3.09 7.22
CA ALA A 72 18.05 -4.24 6.61
C ALA A 72 17.24 -5.53 6.80
N VAL A 73 16.73 -5.77 8.02
CA VAL A 73 15.83 -6.91 8.30
C VAL A 73 14.54 -6.83 7.49
N LEU A 74 13.94 -5.64 7.40
CA LEU A 74 12.72 -5.44 6.62
C LEU A 74 12.98 -5.68 5.12
N GLN A 75 14.06 -5.14 4.56
CA GLN A 75 14.42 -5.33 3.15
C GLN A 75 14.73 -6.78 2.81
N LYS A 76 15.32 -7.54 3.74
CA LYS A 76 15.55 -8.99 3.59
C LYS A 76 14.24 -9.79 3.57
N SER A 77 13.22 -9.29 4.27
CA SER A 77 11.96 -10.02 4.51
C SER A 77 10.85 -9.68 3.51
N PHE A 78 10.95 -8.54 2.85
CA PHE A 78 9.89 -7.97 2.01
C PHE A 78 10.47 -7.35 0.74
N ASN A 79 9.94 -7.72 -0.42
CA ASN A 79 10.48 -7.29 -1.70
C ASN A 79 9.87 -5.98 -2.22
N ASP A 80 8.65 -5.63 -1.79
CA ASP A 80 7.85 -4.53 -2.33
C ASP A 80 7.87 -3.25 -1.46
N LEU A 81 8.69 -3.17 -0.42
CA LEU A 81 8.71 -2.00 0.48
C LEU A 81 9.10 -0.71 -0.24
N ILE A 82 8.51 0.40 0.22
CA ILE A 82 8.92 1.75 -0.14
C ILE A 82 9.56 2.41 1.08
N ILE A 83 10.85 2.72 1.03
CA ILE A 83 11.62 3.21 2.18
C ILE A 83 12.09 4.64 1.95
N LEU A 84 11.77 5.53 2.88
CA LEU A 84 12.16 6.93 2.84
C LEU A 84 12.94 7.28 4.09
N ARG A 85 14.25 7.46 3.93
CA ARG A 85 15.17 7.84 5.00
C ARG A 85 15.17 9.36 5.15
N SER A 86 15.30 9.83 6.38
CA SER A 86 15.40 11.25 6.71
C SER A 86 16.31 11.40 7.94
N GLU A 87 17.42 12.12 7.77
CA GLU A 87 18.33 12.41 8.87
C GLU A 87 17.70 13.48 9.78
N LEU A 88 17.76 13.26 11.09
CA LEU A 88 17.30 14.22 12.10
C LEU A 88 18.48 14.94 12.75
N SER A 89 19.56 14.20 13.01
CA SER A 89 20.86 14.69 13.47
C SER A 89 21.96 13.72 13.04
N GLU A 90 23.20 13.93 13.50
CA GLU A 90 24.33 13.02 13.27
C GLU A 90 23.98 11.58 13.71
N ASP A 91 23.49 11.41 14.94
CA ASP A 91 23.19 10.09 15.51
C ASP A 91 21.73 9.64 15.37
N LEU A 92 20.80 10.55 15.03
CA LEU A 92 19.37 10.24 14.97
C LEU A 92 18.83 10.23 13.55
N MET A 93 18.03 9.22 13.27
CA MET A 93 17.43 8.99 11.97
C MET A 93 15.94 8.69 12.10
N ARG A 94 15.20 9.04 11.06
CA ARG A 94 13.86 8.55 10.80
C ARG A 94 13.82 7.84 9.47
N ALA A 95 13.03 6.78 9.38
CA ALA A 95 12.60 6.20 8.14
C ALA A 95 11.08 6.04 8.11
N ARG A 96 10.47 6.31 6.96
CA ARG A 96 9.09 5.92 6.68
C ARG A 96 9.12 4.70 5.76
N VAL A 97 8.48 3.62 6.19
CA VAL A 97 8.40 2.36 5.47
C VAL A 97 6.96 2.15 5.03
N GLY A 98 6.71 2.20 3.72
CA GLY A 98 5.46 1.83 3.09
C GLY A 98 5.36 0.32 2.89
N PHE A 99 4.22 -0.25 3.31
CA PHE A 99 3.86 -1.64 3.18
C PHE A 99 2.76 -1.80 2.12
N PRO A 100 3.09 -2.15 0.88
CA PRO A 100 2.10 -2.53 -0.10
C PRO A 100 1.52 -3.92 0.22
N ASN A 101 0.63 -4.39 -0.65
CA ASN A 101 -0.19 -5.55 -0.32
C ASN A 101 0.58 -6.87 -0.25
N GLU A 102 1.72 -7.02 -0.93
CA GLU A 102 2.50 -8.26 -0.79
C GLU A 102 3.20 -8.30 0.56
N ALA A 103 3.79 -7.17 1.00
CA ALA A 103 4.30 -7.05 2.35
C ALA A 103 3.22 -7.26 3.42
N LYS A 104 2.02 -6.70 3.24
CA LYS A 104 0.89 -6.90 4.17
C LYS A 104 0.49 -8.37 4.29
N LEU A 105 0.45 -9.12 3.18
CA LEU A 105 0.16 -10.55 3.20
C LEU A 105 1.27 -11.33 3.90
N ARG A 106 2.54 -10.98 3.66
CA ARG A 106 3.67 -11.59 4.38
C ARG A 106 3.66 -11.27 5.88
N LEU A 107 3.22 -10.08 6.26
CA LEU A 107 3.00 -9.71 7.66
C LEU A 107 1.84 -10.51 8.29
N ASP A 108 0.77 -10.81 7.54
CA ASP A 108 -0.30 -11.70 8.00
C ASP A 108 0.25 -13.11 8.29
N GLU A 109 1.10 -13.65 7.40
CA GLU A 109 1.77 -14.94 7.61
C GLU A 109 2.64 -14.94 8.88
N LEU A 110 3.47 -13.91 9.07
CA LEU A 110 4.30 -13.77 10.28
C LEU A 110 3.45 -13.66 11.55
N ARG A 111 2.34 -12.91 11.51
CA ARG A 111 1.42 -12.80 12.65
C ARG A 111 0.75 -14.15 12.96
N SER A 112 0.43 -14.93 11.93
CA SER A 112 -0.28 -16.21 12.08
C SER A 112 0.50 -17.26 12.88
N THR A 113 1.83 -17.13 12.97
CA THR A 113 2.66 -18.04 13.76
C THR A 113 2.54 -17.81 15.27
N VAL A 114 1.94 -16.69 15.71
CA VAL A 114 1.84 -16.32 17.13
C VAL A 114 0.41 -16.07 17.60
N ALA A 115 -0.51 -15.78 16.69
CA ALA A 115 -1.93 -15.60 17.01
C ALA A 115 -2.78 -15.93 15.79
N TYR A 116 -4.01 -16.41 16.02
CA TYR A 116 -4.99 -16.56 14.93
C TYR A 116 -5.12 -15.23 14.18
N THR A 117 -5.00 -15.31 12.85
CA THR A 117 -4.96 -14.14 11.97
C THR A 117 -5.95 -14.38 10.84
N VAL A 118 -6.97 -13.53 10.74
CA VAL A 118 -7.89 -13.58 9.60
C VAL A 118 -7.15 -13.24 8.30
N PRO A 119 -7.52 -13.84 7.14
CA PRO A 119 -6.93 -13.47 5.86
C PRO A 119 -7.10 -11.98 5.56
N TYR A 120 -6.06 -11.34 5.01
CA TYR A 120 -6.06 -9.89 4.71
C TYR A 120 -6.15 -9.01 5.97
N HIS A 121 -5.62 -9.46 7.11
CA HIS A 121 -5.65 -8.73 8.37
C HIS A 121 -5.06 -7.32 8.22
N HIS A 122 -3.82 -7.19 7.75
CA HIS A 122 -3.17 -5.88 7.63
C HIS A 122 -3.77 -5.02 6.51
N TYR A 123 -4.28 -5.62 5.43
CA TYR A 123 -5.06 -4.92 4.41
C TYR A 123 -6.30 -4.25 5.04
N CYS A 124 -7.08 -5.00 5.82
CA CYS A 124 -8.26 -4.46 6.49
C CYS A 124 -7.92 -3.42 7.57
N ARG A 125 -6.85 -3.64 8.36
CA ARG A 125 -6.38 -2.66 9.35
C ARG A 125 -5.99 -1.32 8.70
N ALA A 126 -5.30 -1.38 7.55
CA ALA A 126 -4.92 -0.18 6.80
C ALA A 126 -6.12 0.52 6.15
N GLY A 127 -7.19 -0.22 5.84
CA GLY A 127 -8.38 0.28 5.15
C GLY A 127 -9.36 1.12 5.95
N GLY A 128 -9.09 1.38 7.23
CA GLY A 128 -9.89 2.28 8.08
C GLY A 128 -10.55 1.60 9.29
N GLU A 129 -11.25 2.39 10.10
CA GLU A 129 -11.84 1.93 11.37
C GLU A 129 -12.87 0.81 11.19
N GLY A 130 -13.80 0.95 10.23
CA GLY A 130 -14.84 -0.06 10.02
C GLY A 130 -14.27 -1.45 9.68
N LEU A 131 -13.24 -1.50 8.85
CA LEU A 131 -12.54 -2.75 8.51
C LEU A 131 -11.67 -3.25 9.66
N SER A 132 -11.09 -2.34 10.46
CA SER A 132 -10.35 -2.69 11.68
C SER A 132 -11.26 -3.32 12.74
N SER A 133 -12.47 -2.79 12.94
CA SER A 133 -13.47 -3.40 13.82
C SER A 133 -13.89 -4.77 13.33
N MET A 134 -14.09 -4.94 12.02
CA MET A 134 -14.42 -6.23 11.41
C MET A 134 -13.35 -7.30 11.71
N VAL A 135 -12.06 -6.95 11.59
CA VAL A 135 -10.94 -7.82 11.96
C VAL A 135 -11.01 -8.19 13.44
N SER A 136 -11.12 -7.20 14.33
CA SER A 136 -11.13 -7.44 15.77
C SER A 136 -12.28 -8.36 16.20
N ILE A 137 -13.48 -8.16 15.65
CA ILE A 137 -14.65 -9.00 15.95
C ILE A 137 -14.43 -10.42 15.44
N ALA A 138 -13.93 -10.59 14.22
CA ALA A 138 -13.71 -11.90 13.63
C ALA A 138 -12.67 -12.71 14.42
N GLU A 139 -11.56 -12.10 14.82
CA GLU A 139 -10.52 -12.76 15.63
C GLU A 139 -11.05 -13.10 17.04
N ASP A 140 -11.77 -12.18 17.69
CA ASP A 140 -12.35 -12.40 19.03
C ASP A 140 -13.37 -13.55 19.07
N LEU A 141 -14.19 -13.70 18.02
CA LEU A 141 -15.14 -14.81 17.91
C LEU A 141 -14.44 -16.18 17.81
N VAL A 142 -13.30 -16.24 17.13
CA VAL A 142 -12.51 -17.47 17.03
C VAL A 142 -11.78 -17.75 18.34
N GLU A 143 -11.16 -16.74 18.95
CA GLU A 143 -10.46 -16.87 20.23
C GLU A 143 -11.40 -17.32 21.37
N LYS A 144 -12.67 -16.89 21.34
CA LYS A 144 -13.70 -17.33 22.30
C LYS A 144 -14.33 -18.69 21.97
N GLY A 145 -13.91 -19.33 20.88
CA GLY A 145 -14.45 -20.62 20.44
C GLY A 145 -15.88 -20.56 19.92
N VAL A 146 -16.40 -19.37 19.57
CA VAL A 146 -17.76 -19.20 19.04
C VAL A 146 -17.84 -19.66 17.59
N VAL A 147 -16.79 -19.43 16.80
CA VAL A 147 -16.70 -19.84 15.39
C VAL A 147 -15.39 -20.60 15.15
N PRO A 148 -15.39 -21.74 14.44
CA PRO A 148 -14.16 -22.42 14.04
C PRO A 148 -13.26 -21.54 13.16
N ALA A 149 -11.95 -21.60 13.40
CA ALA A 149 -10.95 -20.79 12.70
C ALA A 149 -11.02 -20.93 11.16
N GLU A 150 -11.21 -22.15 10.65
CA GLU A 150 -11.28 -22.41 9.21
C GLU A 150 -12.52 -21.78 8.57
N GLU A 151 -13.67 -21.91 9.23
CA GLU A 151 -14.94 -21.34 8.77
C GLU A 151 -14.89 -19.80 8.76
N MET A 152 -14.33 -19.21 9.82
CA MET A 152 -14.12 -17.78 9.91
C MET A 152 -13.18 -17.30 8.81
N SER A 153 -12.03 -17.96 8.62
CA SER A 153 -11.05 -17.59 7.60
C SER A 153 -11.65 -17.61 6.19
N ARG A 154 -12.41 -18.66 5.84
CA ARG A 154 -13.11 -18.77 4.55
C ARG A 154 -14.12 -17.63 4.37
N SER A 155 -14.99 -17.43 5.35
CA SER A 155 -16.05 -16.40 5.28
C SER A 155 -15.46 -14.99 5.22
N PHE A 156 -14.42 -14.71 6.00
CA PHE A 156 -13.74 -13.42 6.03
C PHE A 156 -13.08 -13.13 4.68
N ARG A 157 -12.38 -14.11 4.08
CA ARG A 157 -11.80 -13.99 2.74
C ARG A 157 -12.85 -13.60 1.70
N GLU A 158 -13.99 -14.30 1.68
CA GLU A 158 -15.09 -14.01 0.77
C GLU A 158 -15.63 -12.57 0.94
N GLN A 159 -15.77 -12.11 2.18
CA GLN A 159 -16.19 -10.73 2.46
C GLN A 159 -15.16 -9.70 1.98
N VAL A 160 -13.88 -9.92 2.29
CA VAL A 160 -12.81 -9.02 1.86
C VAL A 160 -12.73 -8.94 0.34
N CYS A 161 -12.87 -10.05 -0.38
CA CYS A 161 -12.91 -10.07 -1.85
C CYS A 161 -14.04 -9.19 -2.41
N LYS A 162 -15.20 -9.15 -1.76
CA LYS A 162 -16.38 -8.35 -2.15
C LYS A 162 -16.31 -6.87 -1.79
N ILE A 163 -15.36 -6.46 -0.93
CA ILE A 163 -15.16 -5.04 -0.59
C ILE A 163 -14.90 -4.25 -1.87
N SER A 164 -15.72 -3.24 -2.11
CA SER A 164 -15.53 -2.24 -3.15
C SER A 164 -16.30 -0.98 -2.75
N PRO A 165 -16.00 0.17 -3.39
CA PRO A 165 -16.83 1.36 -3.26
C PRO A 165 -18.30 1.10 -3.59
N ARG A 166 -19.18 1.84 -2.92
CA ARG A 166 -20.62 1.80 -3.20
C ARG A 166 -20.91 2.55 -4.50
N MET A 167 -21.93 2.11 -5.25
CA MET A 167 -22.39 2.84 -6.44
C MET A 167 -22.77 4.27 -6.06
N GLY A 168 -22.31 5.24 -6.83
CA GLY A 168 -22.58 6.66 -6.61
C GLY A 168 -21.82 7.32 -5.46
N SER A 169 -21.06 6.58 -4.65
CA SER A 169 -20.26 7.17 -3.57
C SER A 169 -19.07 7.96 -4.12
N LEU A 170 -18.61 8.92 -3.33
CA LEU A 170 -17.40 9.67 -3.59
C LEU A 170 -16.19 8.90 -3.04
N VAL A 171 -15.17 8.70 -3.87
CA VAL A 171 -13.97 7.92 -3.57
C VAL A 171 -12.74 8.77 -3.86
N LYS A 172 -11.78 8.80 -2.93
CA LYS A 172 -10.48 9.43 -3.14
C LYS A 172 -9.49 8.41 -3.73
N ILE A 173 -8.60 8.85 -4.60
CA ILE A 173 -7.49 8.02 -5.08
C ILE A 173 -6.21 8.57 -4.44
N ILE A 174 -5.57 7.76 -3.60
CA ILE A 174 -4.34 8.09 -2.88
C ILE A 174 -3.18 7.44 -3.63
N HIS A 175 -2.39 8.28 -4.28
CA HIS A 175 -1.20 7.92 -5.06
C HIS A 175 0.03 8.29 -4.23
N VAL A 176 0.81 7.29 -3.83
CA VAL A 176 2.06 7.50 -3.09
C VAL A 176 3.24 7.22 -4.01
N LYS A 177 4.08 8.23 -4.23
CA LYS A 177 5.29 8.10 -5.05
C LYS A 177 6.45 7.53 -4.24
N PRO A 178 7.46 6.90 -4.87
CA PRO A 178 8.63 6.36 -4.17
C PRO A 178 9.42 7.42 -3.42
N ASN A 179 9.38 8.69 -3.85
CA ASN A 179 10.02 9.83 -3.16
C ASN A 179 9.23 10.37 -1.96
N GLY A 180 8.10 9.73 -1.59
CA GLY A 180 7.28 10.12 -0.44
C GLY A 180 6.21 11.16 -0.72
N ARG A 181 6.17 11.71 -1.92
CA ARG A 181 5.08 12.61 -2.31
C ARG A 181 3.77 11.83 -2.36
N ARG A 182 2.80 12.30 -1.58
CA ARG A 182 1.45 11.73 -1.51
C ARG A 182 0.46 12.66 -2.20
N LEU A 183 -0.14 12.16 -3.28
CA LEU A 183 -1.13 12.86 -4.07
C LEU A 183 -2.52 12.29 -3.77
N VAL A 184 -3.46 13.17 -3.43
CA VAL A 184 -4.86 12.78 -3.22
C VAL A 184 -5.67 13.34 -4.37
N LEU A 185 -6.12 12.45 -5.26
CA LEU A 185 -6.89 12.78 -6.44
C LEU A 185 -8.39 12.63 -6.16
N GLY A 186 -9.19 13.55 -6.69
CA GLY A 186 -10.64 13.54 -6.58
C GLY A 186 -11.19 14.43 -5.45
N PRO A 187 -12.33 14.08 -4.84
CA PRO A 187 -13.01 12.79 -4.97
C PRO A 187 -13.64 12.56 -6.36
N GLY A 188 -13.72 11.30 -6.77
CA GLY A 188 -14.47 10.86 -7.95
C GLY A 188 -15.71 10.05 -7.58
N LYS A 189 -16.70 10.00 -8.46
CA LYS A 189 -17.93 9.25 -8.25
C LYS A 189 -17.77 7.82 -8.75
N THR A 190 -18.14 6.83 -7.95
CA THR A 190 -18.23 5.43 -8.41
C THR A 190 -19.37 5.30 -9.41
N VAL A 191 -19.04 5.04 -10.68
CA VAL A 191 -20.02 4.88 -11.78
C VAL A 191 -20.26 3.43 -12.16
N TRP A 192 -19.39 2.53 -11.73
CA TRP A 192 -19.56 1.09 -11.87
C TRP A 192 -18.80 0.36 -10.76
N ARG A 193 -19.32 -0.80 -10.34
CA ARG A 193 -18.64 -1.72 -9.42
C ARG A 193 -18.90 -3.17 -9.84
N GLY A 194 -17.92 -4.03 -9.59
CA GLY A 194 -18.01 -5.48 -9.70
C GLY A 194 -17.19 -6.14 -8.60
N GLU A 195 -17.12 -7.47 -8.59
CA GLU A 195 -16.34 -8.21 -7.58
C GLU A 195 -14.87 -7.76 -7.56
N GLY A 196 -14.49 -7.03 -6.51
CA GLY A 196 -13.14 -6.46 -6.37
C GLY A 196 -12.75 -5.42 -7.42
N LYS A 197 -13.68 -4.89 -8.22
CA LYS A 197 -13.42 -3.92 -9.29
C LYS A 197 -14.32 -2.69 -9.19
N ALA A 198 -13.81 -1.54 -9.61
CA ALA A 198 -14.60 -0.30 -9.66
C ALA A 198 -14.17 0.61 -10.81
N ARG A 199 -15.11 1.46 -11.26
CA ARG A 199 -14.81 2.60 -12.13
C ARG A 199 -15.16 3.89 -11.41
N ILE A 200 -14.16 4.76 -11.30
CA ILE A 200 -14.26 6.05 -10.62
C ILE A 200 -14.20 7.15 -11.68
N MET A 201 -15.27 7.93 -11.78
CA MET A 201 -15.35 9.06 -12.70
C MET A 201 -15.02 10.37 -11.99
N ARG A 202 -14.09 11.15 -12.55
CA ARG A 202 -13.72 12.48 -12.07
C ARG A 202 -13.93 13.52 -13.17
N ARG A 203 -14.42 14.70 -12.80
CA ARG A 203 -14.42 15.86 -13.70
C ARG A 203 -13.07 16.56 -13.62
N ILE A 204 -12.58 17.03 -14.75
CA ILE A 204 -11.33 17.77 -14.88
C ILE A 204 -11.69 19.26 -14.94
N ALA A 205 -11.22 20.01 -13.95
CA ALA A 205 -11.48 21.45 -13.85
C ALA A 205 -10.34 22.30 -14.43
N GLY A 206 -9.12 21.77 -14.48
CA GLY A 206 -7.92 22.51 -14.86
C GLY A 206 -7.65 22.54 -16.36
N PHE A 207 -6.85 23.53 -16.76
CA PHE A 207 -6.25 23.65 -18.09
C PHE A 207 -4.86 23.00 -18.11
N GLY A 208 -4.31 22.73 -19.30
CA GLY A 208 -2.95 22.21 -19.47
C GLY A 208 -2.85 21.21 -20.62
N VAL A 209 -1.89 20.30 -20.53
CA VAL A 209 -1.71 19.16 -21.45
C VAL A 209 -1.61 17.88 -20.63
N TYR A 210 -2.17 16.77 -21.12
CA TYR A 210 -1.93 15.45 -20.53
C TYR A 210 -0.49 15.02 -20.88
N ASP A 211 0.39 14.97 -19.88
CA ASP A 211 1.83 14.72 -20.03
C ASP A 211 2.08 13.34 -20.65
N GLY A 212 2.72 13.29 -21.82
CA GLY A 212 2.91 12.06 -22.61
C GLY A 212 1.86 11.82 -23.70
N LEU A 213 0.61 12.29 -23.54
CA LEU A 213 -0.37 12.27 -24.63
C LEU A 213 -0.21 13.44 -25.60
N GLY A 214 0.29 14.58 -25.13
CA GLY A 214 0.38 15.81 -25.94
C GLY A 214 -0.99 16.46 -26.22
N VAL A 215 -2.08 15.95 -25.63
CA VAL A 215 -3.44 16.45 -25.85
C VAL A 215 -3.81 17.50 -24.80
N LYS A 216 -4.40 18.61 -25.25
CA LYS A 216 -4.89 19.69 -24.38
C LYS A 216 -5.93 19.18 -23.37
N LYS A 217 -5.75 19.53 -22.09
CA LYS A 217 -6.73 19.42 -21.02
C LYS A 217 -7.71 20.60 -21.10
N SER A 218 -9.00 20.31 -21.12
CA SER A 218 -10.05 21.32 -21.17
C SER A 218 -11.01 21.19 -19.98
N PRO A 219 -11.49 22.29 -19.40
CA PRO A 219 -12.51 22.24 -18.37
C PRO A 219 -13.76 21.51 -18.87
N GLY A 220 -14.26 20.57 -18.06
CA GLY A 220 -15.41 19.74 -18.43
C GLY A 220 -15.03 18.41 -19.09
N ASP A 221 -13.76 18.21 -19.46
CA ASP A 221 -13.22 16.87 -19.68
C ASP A 221 -13.48 16.00 -18.44
N TYR A 222 -13.53 14.69 -18.65
CA TYR A 222 -13.67 13.74 -17.54
C TYR A 222 -12.72 12.57 -17.68
N ALA A 223 -12.34 12.02 -16.54
CA ALA A 223 -11.49 10.84 -16.44
C ALA A 223 -12.30 9.69 -15.86
N VAL A 224 -12.18 8.51 -16.46
CA VAL A 224 -12.70 7.26 -15.92
C VAL A 224 -11.52 6.40 -15.52
N THR A 225 -11.34 6.22 -14.23
CA THR A 225 -10.29 5.39 -13.66
C THR A 225 -10.85 4.00 -13.34
N GLU A 226 -10.33 2.97 -14.00
CA GLU A 226 -10.66 1.56 -13.79
C GLU A 226 -9.64 0.95 -12.83
N VAL A 227 -10.14 0.33 -11.75
CA VAL A 227 -9.32 -0.32 -10.72
C VAL A 227 -9.79 -1.73 -10.45
N SER A 228 -8.83 -2.62 -10.24
CA SER A 228 -9.07 -3.95 -9.66
C SER A 228 -8.20 -4.12 -8.42
N LYS A 229 -8.78 -4.70 -7.38
CA LYS A 229 -8.08 -5.05 -6.15
C LYS A 229 -6.90 -5.97 -6.45
N LEU A 230 -5.76 -5.70 -5.80
CA LEU A 230 -4.48 -6.40 -5.97
C LEU A 230 -3.92 -6.38 -7.40
N GLN A 231 -4.49 -5.61 -8.31
CA GLN A 231 -3.89 -5.42 -9.63
C GLN A 231 -2.71 -4.45 -9.50
N PRO A 232 -1.54 -4.76 -10.08
CA PRO A 232 -0.34 -3.93 -9.94
C PRO A 232 -0.25 -2.84 -11.03
N TRP A 233 -1.41 -2.33 -11.45
CA TRP A 233 -1.51 -1.18 -12.33
C TRP A 233 -2.93 -0.62 -12.30
N ILE A 234 -3.05 0.68 -12.53
CA ILE A 234 -4.33 1.40 -12.60
C ILE A 234 -4.49 2.03 -13.97
N LYS A 235 -5.69 1.90 -14.56
CA LYS A 235 -5.98 2.47 -15.88
C LYS A 235 -6.84 3.72 -15.74
N THR A 236 -6.44 4.82 -16.36
CA THR A 236 -7.26 6.03 -16.46
C THR A 236 -7.48 6.39 -17.93
N SER A 237 -8.74 6.45 -18.35
CA SER A 237 -9.13 6.91 -19.69
C SER A 237 -9.64 8.35 -19.59
N TYR A 238 -9.11 9.24 -20.42
CA TYR A 238 -9.51 10.65 -20.47
C TYR A 238 -10.41 10.92 -21.66
N TYR A 239 -11.49 11.63 -21.42
CA TYR A 239 -12.51 11.97 -22.41
C TYR A 239 -12.74 13.47 -22.46
N SER A 240 -13.08 13.98 -23.64
CA SER A 240 -13.58 15.34 -23.79
C SER A 240 -14.96 15.50 -23.16
N ILE A 241 -15.42 16.75 -22.99
CA ILE A 241 -16.80 17.02 -22.58
C ILE A 241 -17.85 16.43 -23.55
N SER A 242 -17.51 16.28 -24.84
CA SER A 242 -18.37 15.63 -25.85
C SER A 242 -18.32 14.10 -25.83
N GLY A 243 -17.46 13.50 -24.99
CA GLY A 243 -17.32 12.05 -24.85
C GLY A 243 -16.29 11.40 -25.79
N GLU A 244 -15.49 12.19 -26.50
CA GLU A 244 -14.42 11.69 -27.36
C GLU A 244 -13.22 11.24 -26.51
N LEU A 245 -12.67 10.04 -26.81
CA LEU A 245 -11.50 9.53 -26.11
C LEU A 245 -10.25 10.34 -26.49
N LYS A 246 -9.60 10.92 -25.49
CA LYS A 246 -8.35 11.70 -25.65
C LYS A 246 -7.10 10.85 -25.46
N GLY A 247 -7.23 9.75 -24.73
CA GLY A 247 -6.15 8.78 -24.52
C GLY A 247 -6.29 8.01 -23.21
N ARG A 248 -5.39 7.06 -23.00
CA ARG A 248 -5.37 6.18 -21.83
C ARG A 248 -4.00 6.19 -21.18
N TYR A 249 -4.00 6.12 -19.85
CA TYR A 249 -2.82 5.94 -19.03
C TYR A 249 -2.94 4.65 -18.24
N TYR A 250 -1.84 3.93 -18.14
CA TYR A 250 -1.64 2.86 -17.19
C TYR A 250 -0.49 3.27 -16.28
N ASN A 251 -0.76 3.48 -14.99
CA ASN A 251 0.31 3.70 -14.00
C ASN A 251 0.65 2.34 -13.42
N ILE A 252 1.88 1.88 -13.62
CA ILE A 252 2.38 0.65 -13.02
C ILE A 252 2.67 0.90 -11.54
N SER A 253 2.17 0.02 -10.70
CA SER A 253 2.19 0.24 -9.26
C SER A 253 2.43 -1.08 -8.52
N THR A 254 2.65 -0.98 -7.22
CA THR A 254 2.40 -2.11 -6.32
C THR A 254 0.91 -2.51 -6.37
N PRO A 255 0.55 -3.74 -5.99
CA PRO A 255 -0.83 -4.21 -6.03
C PRO A 255 -1.81 -3.27 -5.31
N ILE A 256 -2.88 -2.85 -5.99
CA ILE A 256 -3.79 -1.80 -5.52
C ILE A 256 -4.63 -2.25 -4.31
N SER A 257 -4.77 -1.34 -3.35
CA SER A 257 -5.76 -1.46 -2.27
C SER A 257 -7.06 -0.73 -2.65
N LEU A 258 -8.16 -1.48 -2.69
CA LEU A 258 -9.50 -0.98 -3.02
C LEU A 258 -10.39 -1.04 -1.77
N TYR A 259 -10.65 0.12 -1.16
CA TYR A 259 -11.47 0.26 0.04
C TYR A 259 -12.82 0.93 -0.27
N PRO A 260 -13.77 0.96 0.68
CA PRO A 260 -15.10 1.54 0.44
C PRO A 260 -15.10 3.04 0.08
N ASP A 261 -14.18 3.82 0.64
CA ASP A 261 -14.12 5.29 0.57
C ASP A 261 -12.87 5.82 -0.15
N HIS A 262 -11.86 4.97 -0.36
CA HIS A 262 -10.64 5.35 -1.05
C HIS A 262 -9.96 4.18 -1.77
N ILE A 263 -9.10 4.55 -2.72
CA ILE A 263 -8.14 3.67 -3.38
C ILE A 263 -6.75 4.09 -2.90
N HIS A 264 -5.86 3.14 -2.63
CA HIS A 264 -4.49 3.39 -2.22
C HIS A 264 -3.52 2.49 -2.99
N TYR A 265 -2.46 3.07 -3.53
CA TYR A 265 -1.35 2.32 -4.13
C TYR A 265 -0.04 3.10 -4.02
N PHE A 266 1.06 2.36 -4.02
CA PHE A 266 2.39 2.92 -4.24
C PHE A 266 2.72 2.82 -5.71
N ASP A 267 2.87 3.97 -6.34
CA ASP A 267 3.25 4.14 -7.73
C ASP A 267 4.73 3.82 -7.91
N LEU A 268 5.07 3.21 -9.05
CA LEU A 268 6.44 2.84 -9.38
C LEU A 268 7.04 3.74 -10.46
N GLU A 269 6.40 4.87 -10.77
CA GLU A 269 6.87 5.88 -11.73
C GLU A 269 7.16 5.28 -13.11
N VAL A 270 6.40 4.24 -13.50
CA VAL A 270 6.39 3.71 -14.86
C VAL A 270 4.98 3.88 -15.40
N ASP A 271 4.86 4.71 -16.43
CA ASP A 271 3.59 5.03 -17.05
C ASP A 271 3.56 4.48 -18.48
N ILE A 272 2.42 3.95 -18.89
CA ILE A 272 2.17 3.58 -20.29
C ILE A 272 1.06 4.47 -20.80
N VAL A 273 1.31 5.11 -21.94
CA VAL A 273 0.37 5.99 -22.61
C VAL A 273 -0.08 5.36 -23.91
N VAL A 274 -1.40 5.37 -24.11
CA VAL A 274 -2.02 4.91 -25.36
C VAL A 274 -2.83 6.06 -25.93
N LYS A 275 -2.30 6.66 -27.00
CA LYS A 275 -3.01 7.69 -27.78
C LYS A 275 -4.11 7.03 -28.63
N PRO A 276 -5.18 7.76 -28.99
CA PRO A 276 -6.18 7.22 -29.91
C PRO A 276 -5.53 6.76 -31.22
N ASN A 277 -5.79 5.51 -31.63
CA ASN A 277 -5.26 4.90 -32.85
C ASN A 277 -3.71 4.87 -32.94
N SER A 278 -3.01 4.76 -31.81
CA SER A 278 -1.56 4.62 -31.77
C SER A 278 -1.14 3.45 -30.89
N GLU A 279 0.06 2.94 -31.12
CA GLU A 279 0.67 1.92 -30.26
C GLU A 279 0.95 2.45 -28.85
N PRO A 280 0.98 1.58 -27.83
CA PRO A 280 1.36 1.97 -26.47
C PRO A 280 2.82 2.46 -26.39
N GLU A 281 3.02 3.60 -25.74
CA GLU A 281 4.33 4.18 -25.46
C GLU A 281 4.60 4.09 -23.95
N VAL A 282 5.75 3.52 -23.54
CA VAL A 282 6.21 3.57 -22.15
C VAL A 282 6.89 4.92 -21.93
N ILE A 283 6.44 5.68 -20.94
CA ILE A 283 7.11 6.91 -20.50
C ILE A 283 8.32 6.52 -19.64
N ASP A 284 9.41 7.24 -19.88
CA ASP A 284 10.74 7.07 -19.28
C ASP A 284 10.71 6.77 -17.78
N ALA A 285 11.51 5.76 -17.39
CA ALA A 285 11.60 5.19 -16.06
C ALA A 285 12.76 5.76 -15.22
N ASP A 286 13.34 6.90 -15.62
CA ASP A 286 14.40 7.60 -14.87
C ASP A 286 14.09 7.76 -13.37
N ALA A 287 12.83 8.04 -13.03
CA ALA A 287 12.40 8.17 -11.65
C ALA A 287 12.40 6.82 -10.89
N LEU A 288 12.10 5.71 -11.57
CA LEU A 288 12.21 4.35 -11.02
C LEU A 288 13.68 3.99 -10.77
N GLU A 289 14.57 4.29 -11.73
CA GLU A 289 16.01 4.06 -11.59
C GLU A 289 16.58 4.84 -10.40
N LYS A 290 16.24 6.12 -10.31
CA LYS A 290 16.63 6.98 -9.19
C LYS A 290 16.13 6.42 -7.85
N ALA A 291 14.91 5.89 -7.79
CA ALA A 291 14.36 5.29 -6.58
C ALA A 291 15.15 4.05 -6.11
N VAL A 292 15.68 3.25 -7.04
CA VAL A 292 16.60 2.14 -6.71
C VAL A 292 17.94 2.68 -6.22
N GLN A 293 18.55 3.62 -6.95
CA GLN A 293 19.86 4.21 -6.58
C GLN A 293 19.84 4.82 -5.17
N GLU A 294 18.71 5.43 -4.78
CA GLU A 294 18.50 6.02 -3.45
C GLU A 294 18.03 4.98 -2.41
N ASN A 295 18.07 3.68 -2.70
CA ASN A 295 17.63 2.57 -1.86
C ASN A 295 16.20 2.73 -1.31
N ARG A 296 15.31 3.37 -2.09
CA ARG A 296 13.90 3.57 -1.72
C ARG A 296 13.04 2.38 -2.10
N ILE A 297 13.43 1.63 -3.12
CA ILE A 297 12.80 0.38 -3.55
C ILE A 297 13.89 -0.65 -3.88
N SER A 298 13.52 -1.93 -3.92
CA SER A 298 14.43 -3.01 -4.29
C SER A 298 14.61 -3.10 -5.82
N GLU A 299 15.75 -3.65 -6.25
CA GLU A 299 15.99 -3.98 -7.66
C GLU A 299 14.99 -5.02 -8.18
N ASP A 300 14.56 -5.95 -7.34
CA ASP A 300 13.55 -6.95 -7.69
C ASP A 300 12.17 -6.32 -7.94
N LEU A 301 11.80 -5.28 -7.18
CA LEU A 301 10.57 -4.53 -7.40
C LEU A 301 10.62 -3.77 -8.73
N LYS A 302 11.77 -3.16 -9.07
CA LYS A 302 11.98 -2.53 -10.38
C LYS A 302 11.83 -3.53 -11.53
N LYS A 303 12.51 -4.68 -11.47
CA LYS A 303 12.38 -5.74 -12.49
C LYS A 303 10.93 -6.20 -12.64
N LYS A 304 10.23 -6.36 -11.52
CA LYS A 304 8.81 -6.72 -11.51
C LYS A 304 7.94 -5.65 -12.17
N ALA A 305 8.19 -4.37 -11.90
CA ALA A 305 7.47 -3.26 -12.51
C ALA A 305 7.65 -3.25 -14.04
N LEU A 306 8.88 -3.40 -14.53
CA LEU A 306 9.18 -3.44 -15.96
C LEU A 306 8.50 -4.63 -16.66
N ARG A 307 8.55 -5.82 -16.06
CA ARG A 307 7.84 -6.99 -16.59
C ARG A 307 6.33 -6.77 -16.66
N ILE A 308 5.73 -6.16 -15.63
CA ILE A 308 4.30 -5.83 -15.64
C ILE A 308 4.01 -4.81 -16.74
N ALA A 309 4.89 -3.83 -16.96
CA ALA A 309 4.74 -2.86 -18.03
C ALA A 309 4.71 -3.53 -19.41
N GLU A 310 5.65 -4.44 -19.69
CA GLU A 310 5.71 -5.24 -20.92
C GLU A 310 4.44 -6.09 -21.11
N GLU A 311 3.97 -6.74 -20.04
CA GLU A 311 2.71 -7.49 -20.06
C GLU A 311 1.49 -6.61 -20.35
N VAL A 312 1.46 -5.38 -19.82
CA VAL A 312 0.36 -4.45 -20.08
C VAL A 312 0.39 -4.00 -21.53
N VAL A 313 1.56 -3.64 -22.06
CA VAL A 313 1.77 -3.25 -23.47
C VAL A 313 1.32 -4.37 -24.42
N SER A 314 1.78 -5.60 -24.20
CA SER A 314 1.46 -6.76 -25.06
C SER A 314 -0.03 -7.16 -25.05
N LYS A 315 -0.77 -6.81 -24.00
CA LYS A 315 -2.21 -7.09 -23.87
C LYS A 315 -3.09 -5.93 -24.36
N GLN A 316 -2.51 -4.80 -24.79
CA GLN A 316 -3.30 -3.72 -25.38
C GLN A 316 -3.56 -3.98 -26.87
N PRO A 317 -4.78 -3.68 -27.36
CA PRO A 317 -5.13 -3.76 -28.77
C PRO A 317 -4.49 -2.65 -29.61
#